data_AF-A0A4P5VBV1-F1
#
_entry.id   AF-A0A4P5VBV1-F1
#
_cell.length_a   1.000
_cell.length_b   1.000
_cell.length_c   1.000
_cell.angle_alpha   90.00
_cell.angle_beta   90.00
_cell.angle_gamma   90.00
#
_symmetry.space_group_name_H-M   'P 1'
#
loop_
_entity.id
_entity.type
_entity.pdbx_description
1 polymer ?
#
loop_
_entity_poly.entity_id
_entity_poly.type
_entity_poly.pdbx_seq_one_letter_code
_entity_poly.pdbx_strand_id
1 'polypeptide(L)'
;MGVPLPRPAAQAARLEAPIEEWPYLGQEVLVPARSRKVCMTCHWFRHHAGVNCIPLLTCQLHQGLLGQGEHLTHRCLGWTDDMVRQRGWAPEVA
;
A
#
# COMPACT_ATOMS: atom_id res chain seq x y z
N MET A 1 13.29 -26.38 9.51
CA MET A 1 13.35 -24.92 9.70
C MET A 1 11.92 -24.38 9.74
N GLY A 2 11.30 -24.36 10.92
CA GLY A 2 9.95 -23.82 11.07
C GLY A 2 10.01 -22.31 11.22
N VAL A 3 9.33 -21.58 10.33
CA VAL A 3 9.20 -20.12 10.46
C VAL A 3 8.30 -19.84 11.66
N PRO A 4 8.74 -19.11 12.69
CA PRO A 4 7.89 -18.79 13.83
C PRO A 4 6.75 -17.89 13.34
N LEU A 5 5.51 -18.35 13.48
CA LEU A 5 4.33 -17.54 13.20
C LEU A 5 4.22 -16.46 14.29
N PRO A 6 4.03 -15.19 13.92
CA PRO A 6 3.95 -14.11 14.90
C PRO A 6 2.74 -14.26 15.81
N ARG A 7 2.93 -14.02 17.12
CA ARG A 7 1.90 -14.07 18.17
C ARG A 7 0.68 -13.21 17.77
N PRO A 8 -0.56 -13.63 18.09
CA PRO A 8 -1.78 -12.88 17.76
C PRO A 8 -1.76 -11.41 18.22
N ALA A 9 -1.14 -11.13 19.37
CA ALA A 9 -0.96 -9.76 19.88
C ALA A 9 -0.07 -8.88 18.99
N ALA A 10 0.94 -9.45 18.33
CA ALA A 10 1.79 -8.72 17.38
C ALA A 10 1.06 -8.46 16.05
N GLN A 11 0.10 -9.31 15.68
CA GLN A 11 -0.78 -9.10 14.54
C GLN A 11 -1.84 -8.02 14.85
N ALA A 12 -2.40 -8.04 16.06
CA ALA A 12 -3.36 -7.03 16.54
C ALA A 12 -2.72 -5.64 16.70
N ALA A 13 -1.53 -5.55 17.30
CA ALA A 13 -0.81 -4.29 17.44
C ALA A 13 -0.47 -3.64 16.08
N ARG A 14 -0.27 -4.44 15.03
CA ARG A 14 -0.01 -3.94 13.67
C ARG A 14 -1.26 -3.30 13.05
N LEU A 15 -2.44 -3.78 13.40
CA LEU A 15 -3.73 -3.25 12.94
C LEU A 15 -4.11 -1.92 13.64
N GLU A 16 -3.54 -1.63 14.82
CA GLU A 16 -3.81 -0.41 15.61
C GLU A 16 -2.67 0.63 15.55
N ALA A 17 -1.55 0.33 14.89
CA ALA A 17 -0.45 1.27 14.79
C ALA A 17 -0.87 2.53 13.99
N PRO A 18 -0.57 3.74 14.49
CA PRO A 18 -0.74 4.97 13.74
C PRO A 18 -0.09 4.86 12.36
N ILE A 19 -0.74 5.42 11.33
CA ILE A 19 -0.29 5.31 9.94
C ILE A 19 1.13 5.87 9.77
N GLU A 20 1.45 6.90 10.52
CA GLU A 20 2.77 7.54 10.62
C GLU A 20 3.88 6.56 11.03
N GLU A 21 3.55 5.51 11.79
CA GLU A 21 4.49 4.52 12.31
C GLU A 21 4.63 3.30 11.40
N TRP A 22 3.85 3.24 10.32
CA TRP A 22 3.94 2.14 9.38
C TRP A 22 5.32 2.12 8.70
N PRO A 23 5.91 0.93 8.48
CA PRO A 23 7.17 0.83 7.77
C PRO A 23 7.02 1.25 6.31
N TYR A 24 8.05 1.86 5.75
CA TYR A 24 8.14 2.05 4.30
C TYR A 24 8.26 0.69 3.61
N LEU A 25 7.55 0.53 2.50
CA LEU A 25 7.57 -0.69 1.70
C LEU A 25 8.89 -0.79 0.93
N GLY A 26 9.54 -1.94 1.03
CA GLY A 26 10.75 -2.25 0.29
C GLY A 26 10.49 -2.93 -1.07
N GLN A 27 11.59 -3.25 -1.74
CA GLN A 27 11.61 -3.89 -3.06
C GLN A 27 11.03 -5.32 -3.05
N GLU A 28 10.92 -5.95 -1.88
CA GLU A 28 10.25 -7.24 -1.71
C GLU A 28 8.73 -7.15 -1.89
N VAL A 29 8.15 -5.96 -1.75
CA VAL A 29 6.71 -5.69 -1.94
C VAL A 29 6.44 -4.85 -3.18
N LEU A 30 7.30 -3.87 -3.46
CA LEU A 30 7.16 -2.94 -4.58
C LEU A 30 7.90 -3.43 -5.82
N VAL A 31 7.16 -3.65 -6.90
CA VAL A 31 7.73 -4.02 -8.20
C VAL A 31 7.63 -2.85 -9.19
N PRO A 32 8.66 -2.58 -10.00
CA PRO A 32 8.61 -1.52 -11.00
C PRO A 32 7.46 -1.72 -11.99
N ALA A 33 6.79 -0.64 -12.35
CA ALA A 33 5.69 -0.61 -13.30
C ALA A 33 5.99 0.39 -14.42
N ARG A 34 5.99 -0.09 -15.68
CA ARG A 34 6.22 0.75 -16.88
C ARG A 34 4.92 1.06 -17.64
N SER A 35 3.80 1.10 -16.92
CA SER A 35 2.46 1.31 -17.49
C SER A 35 1.59 2.05 -16.48
N ARG A 36 0.31 2.27 -16.79
CA ARG A 36 -0.66 2.86 -15.84
C ARG A 36 -0.93 1.98 -14.61
N LYS A 37 -0.40 0.75 -14.56
CA LYS A 37 -0.57 -0.22 -13.47
C LYS A 37 0.34 0.08 -12.29
N VAL A 38 0.13 1.22 -11.63
CA VAL A 38 0.95 1.73 -10.52
C VAL A 38 0.17 1.75 -9.21
N CYS A 39 0.86 1.89 -8.08
CA CYS A 39 0.27 1.94 -6.75
C CYS A 39 -0.82 3.00 -6.63
N MET A 40 -0.68 4.19 -7.22
CA MET A 40 -1.73 5.23 -7.21
C MET A 40 -3.08 4.74 -7.79
N THR A 41 -3.04 3.78 -8.71
CA THR A 41 -4.25 3.16 -9.32
C THR A 41 -4.69 1.88 -8.61
N CYS A 42 -3.98 1.46 -7.56
CA CYS A 42 -4.29 0.26 -6.81
C CYS A 42 -5.54 0.47 -5.94
N HIS A 43 -6.39 -0.55 -5.83
CA HIS A 43 -7.54 -0.53 -4.93
C HIS A 43 -7.16 -0.26 -3.46
N TRP A 44 -5.98 -0.73 -3.04
CA TRP A 44 -5.48 -0.63 -1.67
C TRP A 44 -4.74 0.67 -1.37
N PHE A 45 -4.57 1.54 -2.37
CA PHE A 45 -3.89 2.81 -2.17
C PHE A 45 -4.78 3.80 -1.43
N ARG A 46 -4.22 4.47 -0.43
CA ARG A 46 -4.87 5.58 0.26
C ARG A 46 -3.85 6.68 0.51
N HIS A 47 -4.29 7.93 0.44
CA HIS A 47 -3.55 9.07 0.96
C HIS A 47 -4.17 9.50 2.29
N HIS A 48 -3.33 9.95 3.21
CA HIS A 48 -3.75 10.50 4.49
C HIS A 48 -3.01 11.81 4.73
N ALA A 49 -3.65 12.74 5.43
CA ALA A 49 -2.97 13.95 5.89
C ALA A 49 -2.16 13.59 7.13
N GLY A 50 -0.84 13.53 7.01
CA GLY A 50 0.07 13.34 8.13
C GLY A 50 0.31 14.64 8.91
N VAL A 51 1.31 14.60 9.79
CA VAL A 51 1.75 15.76 10.58
C VAL A 51 2.02 16.96 9.68
N ASN A 52 1.54 18.14 10.09
CA ASN A 52 1.63 19.38 9.32
C ASN A 52 1.01 19.31 7.91
N CYS A 53 0.01 18.42 7.72
CA CYS A 53 -0.63 18.19 6.42
C CYS A 53 0.32 17.66 5.33
N ILE A 54 1.45 17.06 5.72
CA ILE A 54 2.33 16.37 4.76
C ILE A 54 1.64 15.07 4.35
N PRO A 55 1.39 14.83 3.06
CA PRO A 55 0.65 13.66 2.61
C PRO A 55 1.44 12.37 2.85
N LEU A 56 0.80 11.41 3.52
CA LEU A 56 1.29 10.05 3.67
C LEU A 56 0.62 9.17 2.62
N LEU A 57 1.45 8.49 1.83
CA LEU A 57 1.01 7.59 0.76
C LEU A 57 1.10 6.17 1.29
N THR A 58 0.02 5.42 1.21
CA THR A 58 -0.08 4.13 1.94
C THR A 58 -0.60 3.02 1.06
N CYS A 59 -0.21 1.78 1.38
CA CYS A 59 -0.86 0.57 0.90
C CYS A 59 -1.54 -0.14 2.06
N GLN A 60 -2.88 -0.20 2.04
CA GLN A 60 -3.69 -0.79 3.10
C GLN A 60 -3.54 -2.32 3.19
N LEU A 61 -3.23 -2.98 2.08
CA LEU A 61 -2.99 -4.43 2.07
C LEU A 61 -1.72 -4.80 2.85
N HIS A 62 -0.67 -4.01 2.71
CA HIS A 62 0.63 -4.29 3.31
C HIS A 62 0.88 -3.49 4.61
N GLN A 63 -0.06 -2.61 4.99
CA GLN A 63 0.07 -1.70 6.12
C GLN A 63 1.44 -1.00 6.13
N GLY A 64 1.76 -0.35 5.00
CA GLY A 64 3.06 0.26 4.77
C GLY A 64 2.96 1.59 4.03
N LEU A 65 3.97 2.42 4.25
CA LEU A 65 4.15 3.70 3.58
C LEU A 65 4.84 3.51 2.22
N LEU A 66 4.50 4.34 1.26
CA LEU A 66 5.15 4.44 -0.04
C LEU A 66 6.13 5.61 -0.01
N GLY A 67 7.34 5.41 -0.51
CA GLY A 67 8.28 6.50 -0.72
C GLY A 67 7.75 7.52 -1.73
N GLN A 68 8.28 8.73 -1.66
CA GLN A 68 7.89 9.80 -2.56
C GLN A 68 8.16 9.38 -4.02
N GLY A 69 7.14 9.48 -4.87
CA GLY A 69 7.19 9.08 -6.28
C GLY A 69 7.11 7.57 -6.56
N GLU A 70 7.27 6.69 -5.57
CA GLU A 70 7.15 5.24 -5.78
C GLU A 70 5.72 4.85 -6.20
N HIS A 71 4.71 5.55 -5.68
CA HIS A 71 3.31 5.34 -6.04
C HIS A 71 3.00 5.56 -7.55
N LEU A 72 3.89 6.25 -8.28
CA LEU A 72 3.76 6.55 -9.71
C LEU A 72 4.62 5.66 -10.61
N THR A 73 5.57 4.92 -10.03
CA THR A 73 6.59 4.16 -10.77
C THR A 73 6.61 2.68 -10.41
N HIS A 74 5.99 2.30 -9.29
CA HIS A 74 5.90 0.94 -8.78
C HIS A 74 4.46 0.55 -8.50
N ARG A 75 4.22 -0.75 -8.35
CA ARG A 75 2.98 -1.33 -7.83
C ARG A 75 3.30 -2.34 -6.75
N CYS A 76 2.37 -2.55 -5.82
CA CYS A 76 2.46 -3.65 -4.88
C CYS A 76 2.01 -4.97 -5.53
N LEU A 77 2.37 -6.10 -4.92
CA LEU A 77 1.96 -7.43 -5.38
C LEU A 77 0.45 -7.68 -5.31
N GLY A 78 -0.28 -6.89 -4.52
CA GLY A 78 -1.75 -6.92 -4.45
C GLY A 78 -2.47 -6.23 -5.61
N TRP A 79 -1.75 -5.61 -6.54
CA TRP A 79 -2.35 -4.95 -7.70
C TRP A 79 -2.89 -6.00 -8.69
N THR A 80 -4.18 -5.94 -9.04
CA THR A 80 -4.81 -6.87 -9.99
C THR A 80 -5.77 -6.14 -10.95
N ASP A 81 -5.83 -6.60 -12.21
CA ASP A 81 -6.72 -6.05 -13.26
C ASP A 81 -8.19 -6.35 -12.94
N ASP A 82 -8.43 -7.50 -12.31
CA ASP A 82 -9.76 -8.00 -11.94
C ASP A 82 -10.50 -7.06 -10.99
N MET A 83 -9.80 -6.42 -10.05
CA MET A 83 -10.43 -5.51 -9.09
C MET A 83 -10.94 -4.21 -9.72
N VAL A 84 -10.26 -3.73 -10.77
CA VAL A 84 -10.72 -2.58 -11.58
C VAL A 84 -11.98 -2.97 -12.37
N ARG A 85 -11.98 -4.15 -12.99
CA ARG A 85 -13.11 -4.64 -13.81
C ARG A 85 -14.33 -5.06 -13.00
N GLN A 86 -14.15 -5.75 -11.87
CA GLN A 86 -15.25 -6.32 -11.10
C GLN A 86 -15.97 -5.31 -10.22
N ARG A 87 -15.27 -4.28 -9.71
CA ARG A 87 -15.85 -3.31 -8.77
C ARG A 87 -16.10 -1.93 -9.37
N GLY A 88 -15.85 -1.75 -10.68
CA GLY A 88 -15.95 -0.44 -11.33
C GLY A 88 -14.99 0.60 -10.74
N TRP A 89 -13.90 0.15 -10.10
CA TRP A 89 -12.93 1.05 -9.46
C TRP A 89 -12.01 1.65 -10.51
N ALA A 90 -12.31 2.88 -10.93
CA ALA A 90 -11.48 3.70 -11.81
C ALA A 90 -11.08 4.98 -11.08
N PRO A 91 -9.90 5.03 -10.42
CA PRO A 91 -9.45 6.22 -9.69
C PRO A 91 -9.19 7.43 -10.61
N GLU A 92 -9.10 7.23 -11.93
CA GLU A 92 -8.99 8.30 -12.93
C GLU A 92 -10.33 8.96 -13.35
N VAL A 93 -11.48 8.53 -12.80
CA VAL A 93 -12.84 9.05 -13.15
C VAL A 93 -13.52 9.76 -11.96
N ALA A 94 -12.74 10.25 -10.99
CA ALA A 94 -13.23 11.08 -9.89
C ALA A 94 -13.00 12.57 -10.16
#